data_AF-A0A1X6MSE6-F1
#
_entry.id   AF-A0A1X6MSE6-F1
#
_cell.length_a   1.000
_cell.length_b   1.000
_cell.length_c   1.000
_cell.angle_alpha   90.00
_cell.angle_beta   90.00
_cell.angle_gamma   90.00
#
_symmetry.space_group_name_H-M   'P 1'
#
loop_
_entity.id
_entity.type
_entity.pdbx_description
1 polymer ?
#
loop_
_entity_poly.entity_id
_entity_poly.type
_entity_poly.pdbx_seq_one_letter_code
_entity_poly.pdbx_strand_id
1 'polypeptide(L)'
;MSALANELLADLDGLSEGEEDQEQTEHVEQTEPQAGPSNGVKRKAPSDDEMSEGEGEAEGAEEDKLVGGLVLEGGIKPAEELDVEEVQRMELGGVEDVRKVAKLDGSKRMNDILKEIEKYQANPSTPEQMLQPAHMNPEYNLIVQANNLSVDVDNEILVVHKFIRDHYAPKFPELEQLVGDPAMYIRSVRALGNAEDPTKVDLAGILPPAIIMSVLVTATTTSGQTLSEAEWQTVQRACDLADRLEEARKKIFMYVSSRMNILAPNLSAIVGTTTAAKLLGVAGGLGGIAKMPACNVYLLGAQRKIAAGFSSATQRRHTGFVYQSELIQQTPPEYRMKVQRTVGAKCALAARMDLERQRRDGSYGEELHDKIEKHIDRLAAPPPSKIVKALPIPNDGPKKRRGGKRARKAKEAYAQTELRKLQNRMAFGEAEEEIGAFDQTKGLGMIGSGKVRAGVGEAKSRAKLSKANKLRTAALTRAGQSGTQTQMSGTATSLTVTPIQGFELTNRAAAAQRVKEANERWFAGGTFSFVGQKGA
;
A
#
# COMPACT_ATOMS: atom_id res chain seq x y z
N MET A 1 -4.26 -21.30 -0.03
CA MET A 1 -3.99 -20.54 1.22
C MET A 1 -2.55 -20.70 1.73
N SER A 2 -1.83 -21.80 1.44
CA SER A 2 -0.43 -22.00 1.88
C SER A 2 0.63 -21.46 0.90
N ALA A 3 0.33 -21.36 -0.40
CA ALA A 3 1.31 -20.96 -1.42
C ALA A 3 1.75 -19.49 -1.29
N LEU A 4 0.81 -18.57 -1.13
CA LEU A 4 1.06 -17.12 -1.10
C LEU A 4 1.79 -16.66 0.18
N ALA A 5 1.63 -17.41 1.27
CA ALA A 5 2.33 -17.14 2.54
C ALA A 5 3.78 -17.65 2.51
N ASN A 6 4.08 -18.69 1.73
CA ASN A 6 5.44 -19.19 1.55
C ASN A 6 6.25 -18.28 0.60
N GLU A 7 5.60 -17.67 -0.38
CA GLU A 7 6.21 -16.71 -1.31
C GLU A 7 6.67 -15.43 -0.60
N LEU A 8 5.87 -14.91 0.35
CA LEU A 8 6.21 -13.73 1.16
C LEU A 8 7.35 -13.97 2.16
N LEU A 9 7.55 -15.22 2.60
CA LEU A 9 8.63 -15.61 3.52
C LEU A 9 9.97 -15.77 2.79
N ALA A 10 9.94 -16.21 1.53
CA ALA A 10 11.15 -16.32 0.70
C ALA A 10 11.77 -14.94 0.36
N ASP A 11 10.95 -13.88 0.29
CA ASP A 11 11.40 -12.50 0.03
C ASP A 11 12.12 -11.86 1.24
N LEU A 12 12.04 -12.45 2.44
CA LEU A 12 12.66 -11.93 3.68
C LEU A 12 14.01 -12.59 4.03
N ASP A 13 14.28 -13.80 3.54
CA ASP A 13 15.53 -14.53 3.81
C ASP A 13 16.71 -14.04 2.96
N GLY A 14 16.46 -13.25 1.90
CA GLY A 14 17.50 -12.73 1.00
C GLY A 14 18.24 -11.48 1.47
N LEU A 15 18.02 -11.03 2.72
CA LEU A 15 18.63 -9.81 3.28
C LEU A 15 19.66 -10.08 4.39
N SER A 16 20.06 -11.34 4.59
CA SER A 16 20.90 -11.75 5.72
C SER A 16 22.07 -12.66 5.31
N GLU A 17 22.82 -12.32 4.26
CA GLU A 17 24.16 -12.88 4.05
C GLU A 17 25.12 -11.78 3.59
N GLY A 18 26.13 -11.51 4.43
CA GLY A 18 27.18 -10.54 4.15
C GLY A 18 28.00 -10.23 5.39
N GLU A 19 28.86 -11.17 5.79
CA GLU A 19 30.16 -10.97 6.47
C GLU A 19 30.74 -12.36 6.80
N GLU A 20 31.40 -12.98 5.83
CA GLU A 20 32.40 -14.02 6.08
C GLU A 20 33.74 -13.50 5.59
N ASP A 21 34.63 -13.22 6.54
CA ASP A 21 36.00 -12.79 6.35
C ASP A 21 36.83 -13.85 5.61
N GLN A 22 37.43 -13.47 4.48
CA GLN A 22 38.56 -14.16 3.87
C GLN A 22 39.59 -13.13 3.41
N GLU A 23 40.77 -13.14 4.02
CA GLU A 23 42.05 -12.66 3.46
C GLU A 23 43.16 -13.22 4.37
N GLN A 24 43.77 -14.36 4.03
CA GLN A 24 44.98 -14.54 3.22
C GLN A 24 46.18 -13.65 3.64
N THR A 25 47.12 -14.33 4.27
CA THR A 25 48.50 -13.96 4.59
C THR A 25 49.36 -13.72 3.36
N GLU A 26 50.05 -12.58 3.28
CA GLU A 26 51.38 -12.48 2.66
C GLU A 26 52.32 -11.55 3.46
N HIS A 27 53.57 -12.01 3.58
CA HIS A 27 54.73 -11.39 4.23
C HIS A 27 55.41 -10.37 3.31
N VAL A 28 55.82 -9.20 3.81
CA VAL A 28 57.11 -8.53 3.47
C VAL A 28 57.60 -7.68 4.66
N GLU A 29 58.93 -7.72 4.87
CA GLU A 29 59.73 -7.18 5.97
C GLU A 29 59.83 -5.65 6.10
N GLN A 30 59.79 -5.21 7.37
CA GLN A 30 60.69 -4.31 8.11
C GLN A 30 61.49 -3.21 7.37
N THR A 31 61.24 -1.95 7.77
CA THR A 31 62.30 -1.09 8.35
C THR A 31 61.69 0.07 9.18
N GLU A 32 62.05 0.10 10.46
CA GLU A 32 61.87 1.19 11.44
C GLU A 32 63.22 1.95 11.59
N PRO A 33 63.39 3.00 12.44
CA PRO A 33 62.43 3.85 13.17
C PRO A 33 62.81 5.36 13.17
N GLN A 34 61.94 6.23 13.75
CA GLN A 34 62.37 7.20 14.78
C GLN A 34 61.17 7.87 15.52
N ALA A 35 61.33 7.98 16.84
CA ALA A 35 60.37 8.41 17.88
C ALA A 35 60.05 9.92 17.86
N GLY A 36 58.85 10.38 18.27
CA GLY A 36 58.46 10.66 19.67
C GLY A 36 57.45 11.84 19.74
N PRO A 37 56.87 12.19 20.91
CA PRO A 37 55.42 12.11 21.15
C PRO A 37 54.70 13.45 21.45
N SER A 38 53.36 13.50 21.33
CA SER A 38 52.55 14.46 22.12
C SER A 38 51.05 14.10 22.24
N ASN A 39 50.66 13.80 23.49
CA ASN A 39 49.43 14.14 24.23
C ASN A 39 48.03 14.14 23.55
N GLY A 40 47.13 13.35 24.15
CA GLY A 40 45.71 13.34 23.86
C GLY A 40 44.89 14.35 24.64
N VAL A 41 43.71 14.69 24.11
CA VAL A 41 42.60 15.31 24.84
C VAL A 41 41.27 14.80 24.27
N LYS A 42 40.45 14.20 25.15
CA LYS A 42 39.02 13.88 24.97
C LYS A 42 38.18 15.15 25.20
N ARG A 43 37.11 15.36 24.42
CA ARG A 43 35.93 16.21 24.74
C ARG A 43 34.72 15.49 24.12
N LYS A 44 33.78 14.86 24.82
CA LYS A 44 32.80 15.23 25.88
C LYS A 44 31.84 16.35 25.45
N ALA A 45 30.58 15.94 25.22
CA ALA A 45 29.40 16.75 24.98
C ALA A 45 28.96 17.52 26.25
N PRO A 46 28.19 18.61 26.10
CA PRO A 46 27.30 19.09 27.13
C PRO A 46 25.82 18.94 26.77
N SER A 47 25.06 18.75 27.85
CA SER A 47 23.63 18.54 28.02
C SER A 47 22.83 19.85 28.05
N ASP A 48 21.52 19.67 27.95
CA ASP A 48 20.42 20.60 28.25
C ASP A 48 20.61 21.40 29.54
N ASP A 49 20.10 22.65 29.55
CA ASP A 49 19.17 23.12 30.59
C ASP A 49 18.43 24.42 30.17
N GLU A 50 17.13 24.39 30.46
CA GLU A 50 16.22 25.48 30.87
C GLU A 50 15.97 26.69 29.94
N MET A 51 14.73 26.79 29.42
CA MET A 51 14.11 28.08 29.12
C MET A 51 12.64 28.13 29.59
N SER A 52 12.39 29.21 30.32
CA SER A 52 11.25 29.62 31.12
C SER A 52 9.92 29.80 30.35
N GLU A 53 8.82 29.59 31.07
CA GLU A 53 7.49 30.07 30.74
C GLU A 53 7.43 31.60 30.66
N GLY A 54 6.61 32.10 29.73
CA GLY A 54 6.24 33.50 29.58
C GLY A 54 4.96 33.60 28.77
N GLU A 55 3.84 33.76 29.46
CA GLU A 55 2.52 34.03 28.89
C GLU A 55 2.50 35.39 28.18
N GLY A 56 1.86 35.44 27.01
CA GLY A 56 1.57 36.67 26.27
C GLY A 56 0.46 36.42 25.26
N GLU A 57 -0.75 36.91 25.58
CA GLU A 57 -1.91 36.99 24.69
C GLU A 57 -1.62 37.90 23.48
N ALA A 58 -1.96 37.44 22.27
CA ALA A 58 -2.23 38.29 21.11
C ALA A 58 -3.00 37.51 20.04
N GLU A 59 -3.82 38.25 19.30
CA GLU A 59 -5.01 37.85 18.57
C GLU A 59 -4.76 37.16 17.21
N GLY A 60 -5.85 36.67 16.61
CA GLY A 60 -5.87 35.81 15.44
C GLY A 60 -5.29 36.42 14.16
N ALA A 61 -4.59 35.57 13.43
CA ALA A 61 -4.39 35.66 11.99
C ALA A 61 -4.32 34.23 11.43
N GLU A 62 -5.12 33.96 10.39
CA GLU A 62 -5.08 32.73 9.63
C GLU A 62 -3.69 32.56 9.00
N GLU A 63 -2.95 31.54 9.44
CA GLU A 63 -1.71 31.13 8.79
C GLU A 63 -2.01 30.09 7.70
N ASP A 64 -2.14 30.59 6.46
CA ASP A 64 -1.96 29.79 5.25
C ASP A 64 -0.59 29.10 5.28
N LYS A 65 -0.59 27.77 5.22
CA LYS A 65 0.62 26.95 5.09
C LYS A 65 1.25 27.15 3.71
N LEU A 66 2.06 28.19 3.55
CA LEU A 66 2.97 28.33 2.42
C LEU A 66 4.17 27.38 2.58
N VAL A 67 4.02 26.16 2.09
CA VAL A 67 5.18 25.31 1.75
C VAL A 67 5.75 25.86 0.44
N GLY A 68 6.66 26.82 0.56
CA GLY A 68 7.31 27.49 -0.57
C GLY A 68 8.07 26.51 -1.47
N GLY A 69 7.50 26.20 -2.64
CA GLY A 69 8.27 25.65 -3.76
C GLY A 69 9.16 26.73 -4.37
N LEU A 70 10.48 26.50 -4.42
CA LEU A 70 11.39 27.31 -5.22
C LEU A 70 10.96 27.21 -6.69
N VAL A 71 10.28 28.24 -7.19
CA VAL A 71 10.09 28.46 -8.61
C VAL A 71 10.98 29.65 -8.98
N LEU A 72 11.95 29.41 -9.87
CA LEU A 72 12.79 30.48 -10.41
C LEU A 72 11.91 31.55 -11.08
N GLU A 73 12.35 32.80 -11.05
CA GLU A 73 11.64 33.93 -11.64
C GLU A 73 11.39 33.66 -13.15
N GLY A 74 10.11 33.53 -13.53
CA GLY A 74 9.69 33.12 -14.88
C GLY A 74 9.27 31.64 -15.06
N GLY A 75 9.33 30.80 -14.01
CA GLY A 75 8.87 29.42 -14.04
C GLY A 75 7.35 29.26 -13.82
N ILE A 76 6.75 28.27 -14.47
CA ILE A 76 5.34 27.92 -14.29
C ILE A 76 5.22 27.04 -13.03
N LYS A 77 4.43 27.47 -12.05
CA LYS A 77 4.11 26.66 -10.86
C LYS A 77 3.35 25.39 -11.30
N PRO A 78 3.73 24.19 -10.81
CA PRO A 78 2.91 22.99 -10.96
C PRO A 78 1.50 23.25 -10.42
N ALA A 79 0.48 22.76 -11.12
CA ALA A 79 -0.89 22.80 -10.61
C ALA A 79 -1.00 21.92 -9.35
N GLU A 80 -1.71 22.41 -8.34
CA GLU A 80 -1.98 21.65 -7.11
C GLU A 80 -3.12 20.67 -7.37
N GLU A 81 -2.90 19.39 -7.12
CA GLU A 81 -3.95 18.35 -7.19
C GLU A 81 -4.90 18.55 -6.00
N LEU A 82 -6.20 18.68 -6.26
CA LEU A 82 -7.20 18.82 -5.21
C LEU A 82 -7.39 17.48 -4.49
N ASP A 83 -7.48 17.51 -3.15
CA ASP A 83 -7.81 16.30 -2.41
C ASP A 83 -9.27 15.92 -2.67
N VAL A 84 -9.48 14.66 -3.04
CA VAL A 84 -10.82 14.07 -3.27
C VAL A 84 -11.71 14.25 -2.04
N GLU A 85 -11.14 14.19 -0.83
CA GLU A 85 -11.90 14.39 0.41
C GLU A 85 -12.35 15.85 0.59
N GLU A 86 -11.54 16.82 0.19
CA GLU A 86 -11.91 18.25 0.26
C GLU A 86 -13.02 18.56 -0.73
N VAL A 87 -12.89 18.06 -1.96
CA VAL A 87 -13.96 18.15 -2.95
C VAL A 87 -15.23 17.53 -2.38
N GLN A 88 -15.17 16.35 -1.77
CA GLN A 88 -16.32 15.68 -1.14
C GLN A 88 -16.99 16.46 0.00
N ARG A 89 -16.34 17.46 0.62
CA ARG A 89 -16.95 18.30 1.67
C ARG A 89 -17.67 19.55 1.15
N MET A 90 -17.42 20.01 -0.08
CA MET A 90 -18.08 21.19 -0.67
C MET A 90 -19.62 21.07 -0.77
N GLU A 91 -20.44 21.98 -0.28
CA GLU A 91 -21.89 21.87 -0.49
C GLU A 91 -22.29 22.54 -1.81
N LEU A 92 -22.52 21.75 -2.88
CA LEU A 92 -22.81 22.30 -4.21
C LEU A 92 -24.30 22.32 -4.58
N GLY A 93 -25.17 21.67 -3.79
CA GLY A 93 -26.61 21.55 -4.10
C GLY A 93 -27.38 22.88 -4.16
N GLY A 94 -26.83 23.96 -3.58
CA GLY A 94 -27.43 25.30 -3.65
C GLY A 94 -27.04 26.12 -4.90
N VAL A 95 -26.18 25.59 -5.77
CA VAL A 95 -25.68 26.31 -6.95
C VAL A 95 -26.40 25.84 -8.21
N GLU A 96 -27.17 26.72 -8.85
CA GLU A 96 -27.94 26.32 -10.05
C GLU A 96 -27.12 26.30 -11.35
N ASP A 97 -25.97 27.00 -11.40
CA ASP A 97 -25.15 27.11 -12.60
C ASP A 97 -23.74 26.55 -12.37
N VAL A 98 -23.43 25.49 -13.12
CA VAL A 98 -22.16 24.76 -13.10
C VAL A 98 -20.97 25.67 -13.37
N ARG A 99 -21.14 26.71 -14.20
CA ARG A 99 -20.06 27.65 -14.59
C ARG A 99 -19.56 28.51 -13.42
N LYS A 100 -20.33 28.62 -12.34
CA LYS A 100 -19.88 29.33 -11.13
C LYS A 100 -18.83 28.51 -10.38
N VAL A 101 -18.92 27.18 -10.50
CA VAL A 101 -18.05 26.22 -9.81
C VAL A 101 -16.88 25.82 -10.72
N ALA A 102 -17.19 25.51 -11.98
CA ALA A 102 -16.21 25.19 -13.03
C ALA A 102 -15.87 26.45 -13.85
N LYS A 103 -14.66 27.00 -13.63
CA LYS A 103 -14.17 28.25 -14.20
C LYS A 103 -13.15 28.06 -15.33
N LEU A 104 -12.65 26.85 -15.56
CA LEU A 104 -11.62 26.56 -16.56
C LEU A 104 -12.22 26.50 -17.96
N ASP A 105 -13.39 25.87 -18.11
CA ASP A 105 -14.14 25.86 -19.37
C ASP A 105 -14.49 27.28 -19.83
N GLY A 106 -14.03 27.65 -21.02
CA GLY A 106 -14.18 29.00 -21.56
C GLY A 106 -13.17 30.02 -21.06
N SER A 107 -12.26 29.65 -20.16
CA SER A 107 -11.15 30.51 -19.73
C SER A 107 -10.24 30.84 -20.91
N LYS A 108 -9.72 32.08 -20.94
CA LYS A 108 -8.73 32.50 -21.95
C LYS A 108 -7.51 31.57 -21.93
N ARG A 109 -7.02 31.22 -20.74
CA ARG A 109 -5.86 30.33 -20.55
C ARG A 109 -6.04 28.98 -21.23
N MET A 110 -7.19 28.32 -21.03
CA MET A 110 -7.47 27.02 -21.63
C MET A 110 -7.59 27.13 -23.16
N ASN A 111 -8.31 28.13 -23.65
CA ASN A 111 -8.50 28.35 -25.08
C ASN A 111 -7.19 28.70 -25.81
N ASP A 112 -6.33 29.51 -25.20
CA ASP A 112 -5.05 29.90 -25.79
C ASP A 112 -4.10 28.69 -25.87
N ILE A 113 -4.00 27.90 -24.79
CA ILE A 113 -3.19 26.67 -24.78
C ILE A 113 -3.71 25.66 -25.81
N LEU A 114 -5.03 25.45 -25.91
CA LEU A 114 -5.61 24.53 -26.91
C LEU A 114 -5.34 24.99 -28.35
N LYS A 115 -5.42 26.29 -28.63
CA LYS A 115 -5.07 26.86 -29.95
C LYS A 115 -3.58 26.68 -30.26
N GLU A 116 -2.71 26.89 -29.29
CA GLU A 116 -1.28 26.67 -29.46
C GLU A 116 -0.96 25.19 -29.70
N ILE A 117 -1.63 24.27 -28.98
CA ILE A 117 -1.53 22.83 -29.23
C ILE A 117 -1.92 22.51 -30.67
N GLU A 118 -3.05 23.03 -31.16
CA GLU A 118 -3.49 22.83 -32.56
C GLU A 118 -2.46 23.39 -33.56
N LYS A 119 -1.85 24.54 -33.26
CA LYS A 119 -0.80 25.14 -34.08
C LYS A 119 0.44 24.25 -34.20
N TYR A 120 0.97 23.73 -33.09
CA TYR A 120 2.16 22.86 -33.08
C TYR A 120 1.87 21.41 -33.47
N GLN A 121 0.60 21.00 -33.42
CA GLN A 121 0.14 19.73 -33.97
C GLN A 121 0.08 19.80 -35.51
N ALA A 122 -0.38 20.92 -36.08
CA ALA A 122 -0.41 21.14 -37.52
C ALA A 122 1.00 21.42 -38.09
N ASN A 123 1.82 22.18 -37.37
CA ASN A 123 3.18 22.53 -37.77
C ASN A 123 4.18 22.01 -36.72
N PRO A 124 4.65 20.76 -36.85
CA PRO A 124 5.63 20.23 -35.93
C PRO A 124 6.96 20.98 -36.06
N SER A 125 7.52 21.46 -34.95
CA SER A 125 8.83 22.12 -34.97
C SER A 125 9.93 21.18 -35.44
N THR A 126 10.96 21.76 -36.04
CA THR A 126 12.14 21.00 -36.49
C THR A 126 12.95 20.49 -35.30
N PRO A 127 13.61 19.32 -35.39
CA PRO A 127 14.41 18.74 -34.29
C PRO A 127 15.48 19.71 -33.74
N GLU A 128 16.04 20.56 -34.61
CA GLU A 128 17.04 21.58 -34.23
C GLU A 128 16.45 22.70 -33.37
N GLN A 129 15.23 23.15 -33.68
CA GLN A 129 14.52 24.12 -32.85
C GLN A 129 14.16 23.52 -31.49
N MET A 130 13.91 22.20 -31.43
CA MET A 130 13.61 21.53 -30.15
C MET A 130 14.85 21.28 -29.29
N LEU A 131 16.05 21.37 -29.87
CA LEU A 131 17.32 21.16 -29.17
C LEU A 131 17.76 22.37 -28.32
N GLN A 132 17.12 23.53 -28.47
CA GLN A 132 17.50 24.71 -27.70
C GLN A 132 17.27 24.48 -26.18
N PRO A 133 17.84 25.31 -25.31
CA PRO A 133 17.58 25.25 -23.88
C PRO A 133 16.08 25.38 -23.57
N ALA A 134 15.61 24.67 -22.54
CA ALA A 134 14.19 24.54 -22.20
C ALA A 134 13.44 25.89 -22.07
N HIS A 135 14.12 26.90 -21.56
CA HIS A 135 13.59 28.25 -21.36
C HIS A 135 13.46 29.06 -22.67
N MET A 136 14.17 28.68 -23.74
CA MET A 136 14.10 29.32 -25.06
C MET A 136 13.15 28.60 -26.02
N ASN A 137 12.72 27.38 -25.69
CA ASN A 137 11.82 26.58 -26.53
C ASN A 137 10.34 26.91 -26.24
N PRO A 138 9.64 27.63 -27.13
CA PRO A 138 8.22 27.94 -26.92
C PRO A 138 7.35 26.68 -26.88
N GLU A 139 7.69 25.66 -27.67
CA GLU A 139 6.96 24.38 -27.67
C GLU A 139 7.18 23.60 -26.37
N TYR A 140 8.37 23.67 -25.77
CA TYR A 140 8.63 23.03 -24.48
C TYR A 140 7.79 23.67 -23.37
N ASN A 141 7.76 25.01 -23.33
CA ASN A 141 6.94 25.74 -22.37
C ASN A 141 5.46 25.39 -22.53
N LEU A 142 4.97 25.28 -23.78
CA LEU A 142 3.61 24.82 -24.05
C LEU A 142 3.34 23.42 -23.53
N ILE A 143 4.27 22.46 -23.68
CA ILE A 143 4.09 21.09 -23.17
C ILE A 143 3.97 21.09 -21.64
N VAL A 144 4.77 21.90 -20.94
CA VAL A 144 4.68 22.04 -19.47
C VAL A 144 3.34 22.70 -19.08
N GLN A 145 2.94 23.77 -19.77
CA GLN A 145 1.66 24.42 -19.54
C GLN A 145 0.47 23.49 -19.81
N ALA A 146 0.55 22.69 -20.86
CA ALA A 146 -0.45 21.70 -21.23
C ALA A 146 -0.58 20.60 -20.16
N ASN A 147 0.54 20.15 -19.57
CA ASN A 147 0.49 19.20 -18.46
C ASN A 147 -0.17 19.81 -17.22
N ASN A 148 0.24 21.02 -16.82
CA ASN A 148 -0.41 21.71 -15.69
C ASN A 148 -1.90 21.96 -15.95
N LEU A 149 -2.27 22.32 -17.19
CA LEU A 149 -3.67 22.44 -17.59
C LEU A 149 -4.40 21.10 -17.52
N SER A 150 -3.75 19.97 -17.82
CA SER A 150 -4.35 18.64 -17.66
C SER A 150 -4.73 18.34 -16.22
N VAL A 151 -3.90 18.74 -15.25
CA VAL A 151 -4.20 18.58 -13.81
C VAL A 151 -5.35 19.51 -13.42
N ASP A 152 -5.33 20.76 -13.89
CA ASP A 152 -6.44 21.71 -13.67
C ASP A 152 -7.77 21.16 -14.22
N VAL A 153 -7.75 20.52 -15.40
CA VAL A 153 -8.93 19.86 -16.00
C VAL A 153 -9.38 18.66 -15.16
N ASP A 154 -8.47 17.82 -14.68
CA ASP A 154 -8.82 16.65 -13.85
C ASP A 154 -9.46 17.09 -12.52
N ASN A 155 -8.91 18.13 -11.88
CA ASN A 155 -9.48 18.77 -10.69
C ASN A 155 -10.90 19.29 -10.96
N GLU A 156 -11.12 19.96 -12.09
CA GLU A 156 -12.43 20.49 -12.44
C GLU A 156 -13.44 19.38 -12.77
N ILE A 157 -13.01 18.29 -13.42
CA ILE A 157 -13.85 17.09 -13.63
C ILE A 157 -14.32 16.51 -12.30
N LEU A 158 -13.48 16.49 -11.26
CA LEU A 158 -13.88 16.02 -9.92
C LEU A 158 -14.95 16.93 -9.29
N VAL A 159 -14.80 18.25 -9.45
CA VAL A 159 -15.76 19.24 -8.96
C VAL A 159 -17.10 19.13 -9.71
N VAL A 160 -17.06 18.98 -11.03
CA VAL A 160 -18.26 18.77 -11.86
C VAL A 160 -18.93 17.43 -11.56
N HIS A 161 -18.16 16.37 -11.36
CA HIS A 161 -18.68 15.07 -10.93
C HIS A 161 -19.44 15.18 -9.61
N LYS A 162 -18.87 15.90 -8.65
CA LYS A 162 -19.54 16.17 -7.38
C LYS A 162 -20.82 16.99 -7.57
N PHE A 163 -20.76 18.04 -8.39
CA PHE A 163 -21.95 18.85 -8.70
C PHE A 163 -23.08 17.97 -9.25
N ILE A 164 -22.78 17.12 -10.24
CA ILE A 164 -23.75 16.19 -10.83
C ILE A 164 -24.32 15.26 -9.76
N ARG A 165 -23.47 14.73 -8.89
CA ARG A 165 -23.88 13.84 -7.81
C ARG A 165 -24.84 14.50 -6.84
N ASP A 166 -24.51 15.70 -6.34
CA ASP A 166 -25.32 16.40 -5.34
C ASP A 166 -26.71 16.78 -5.93
N HIS A 167 -26.77 17.16 -7.22
CA HIS A 167 -28.02 17.48 -7.92
C HIS A 167 -28.82 16.25 -8.39
N TYR A 168 -28.18 15.09 -8.60
CA TYR A 168 -28.85 13.86 -9.03
C TYR A 168 -29.23 12.94 -7.85
N ALA A 169 -28.69 13.20 -6.65
CA ALA A 169 -29.01 12.45 -5.42
C ALA A 169 -30.51 12.34 -5.10
N PRO A 170 -31.38 13.36 -5.33
CA PRO A 170 -32.82 13.22 -5.08
C PRO A 170 -33.49 12.15 -5.96
N LYS A 171 -32.94 11.90 -7.16
CA LYS A 171 -33.44 10.89 -8.10
C LYS A 171 -32.91 9.50 -7.80
N PHE A 172 -31.61 9.37 -7.55
CA PHE A 172 -31.00 8.06 -7.33
C PHE A 172 -29.80 8.17 -6.36
N PRO A 173 -30.06 8.19 -5.05
CA PRO A 173 -29.02 8.41 -4.04
C PRO A 173 -28.02 7.26 -3.97
N GLU A 174 -28.45 6.02 -4.25
CA GLU A 174 -27.56 4.85 -4.15
C GLU A 174 -26.53 4.78 -5.29
N LEU A 175 -26.72 5.53 -6.39
CA LEU A 175 -25.85 5.47 -7.56
C LEU A 175 -24.40 5.88 -7.24
N GLU A 176 -24.20 6.83 -6.33
CA GLU A 176 -22.87 7.26 -5.86
C GLU A 176 -22.09 6.08 -5.26
N GLN A 177 -22.74 5.28 -4.41
CA GLN A 177 -22.08 4.19 -3.72
C GLN A 177 -21.72 3.04 -4.66
N LEU A 178 -22.52 2.86 -5.72
CA LEU A 178 -22.35 1.77 -6.69
C LEU A 178 -21.25 2.09 -7.72
N VAL A 179 -21.18 3.35 -8.17
CA VAL A 179 -20.26 3.78 -9.23
C VAL A 179 -19.31 4.84 -8.68
N GLY A 180 -18.14 4.40 -8.23
CA GLY A 180 -17.11 5.30 -7.68
C GLY A 180 -16.22 6.00 -8.71
N ASP A 181 -16.25 5.62 -9.98
CA ASP A 181 -15.44 6.25 -11.03
C ASP A 181 -16.20 7.44 -11.65
N PRO A 182 -15.62 8.66 -11.66
CA PRO A 182 -16.31 9.85 -12.14
C PRO A 182 -16.80 9.75 -13.60
N ALA A 183 -15.97 9.22 -14.50
CA ALA A 183 -16.31 9.13 -15.92
C ALA A 183 -17.45 8.13 -16.16
N MET A 184 -17.42 6.98 -15.49
CA MET A 184 -18.52 6.01 -15.55
C MET A 184 -19.80 6.55 -14.90
N TYR A 185 -19.69 7.29 -13.79
CA TYR A 185 -20.85 7.88 -13.11
C TYR A 185 -21.58 8.88 -14.01
N ILE A 186 -20.87 9.84 -14.60
CA ILE A 186 -21.45 10.88 -15.46
C ILE A 186 -22.15 10.26 -16.68
N ARG A 187 -21.53 9.27 -17.33
CA ARG A 187 -22.14 8.55 -18.46
C ARG A 187 -23.38 7.76 -18.05
N SER A 188 -23.36 7.18 -16.84
CA SER A 188 -24.50 6.44 -16.30
C SER A 188 -25.68 7.36 -15.99
N VAL A 189 -25.42 8.53 -15.39
CA VAL A 189 -26.45 9.56 -15.12
C VAL A 189 -27.09 10.03 -16.44
N ARG A 190 -26.29 10.27 -17.48
CA ARG A 190 -26.86 10.65 -18.80
C ARG A 190 -27.72 9.54 -19.39
N ALA A 191 -27.29 8.28 -19.32
CA ALA A 191 -28.04 7.17 -19.87
C ALA A 191 -29.36 6.94 -19.12
N LEU A 192 -29.32 6.99 -17.77
CA LEU A 192 -30.50 6.80 -16.92
C LEU A 192 -31.52 7.94 -17.09
N GLY A 193 -31.04 9.18 -17.25
CA GLY A 193 -31.90 10.32 -17.49
C GLY A 193 -32.85 10.62 -16.32
N ASN A 194 -33.92 11.36 -16.60
CA ASN A 194 -35.06 11.49 -15.69
C ASN A 194 -36.15 10.44 -15.97
N ALA A 195 -35.82 9.30 -16.60
CA ALA A 195 -36.80 8.28 -16.96
C ALA A 195 -37.52 7.73 -15.71
N GLU A 196 -38.80 7.37 -15.86
CA GLU A 196 -39.60 6.78 -14.78
C GLU A 196 -39.13 5.34 -14.47
N ASP A 197 -38.77 4.58 -15.52
CA ASP A 197 -38.30 3.20 -15.41
C ASP A 197 -36.79 3.09 -15.74
N PRO A 198 -35.89 3.13 -14.74
CA PRO A 198 -34.45 2.96 -14.94
C PRO A 198 -34.06 1.56 -15.46
N THR A 199 -34.99 0.59 -15.42
CA THR A 199 -34.76 -0.80 -15.83
C THR A 199 -34.78 -1.02 -17.34
N LYS A 200 -35.35 -0.07 -18.10
CA LYS A 200 -35.47 -0.14 -19.56
C LYS A 200 -34.27 0.48 -20.29
N VAL A 201 -33.37 1.12 -19.55
CA VAL A 201 -32.21 1.80 -20.09
C VAL A 201 -31.09 0.79 -20.34
N ASP A 202 -30.50 0.84 -21.53
CA ASP A 202 -29.32 0.04 -21.82
C ASP A 202 -28.06 0.71 -21.25
N LEU A 203 -27.46 0.05 -20.25
CA LEU A 203 -26.20 0.46 -19.62
C LEU A 203 -25.00 -0.34 -20.16
N ALA A 204 -25.22 -1.20 -21.16
CA ALA A 204 -24.16 -1.99 -21.78
C ALA A 204 -23.11 -1.07 -22.43
N GLY A 205 -21.83 -1.36 -22.18
CA GLY A 205 -20.71 -0.57 -22.69
C GLY A 205 -20.34 0.65 -21.84
N ILE A 206 -21.18 1.06 -20.88
CA ILE A 206 -20.85 2.10 -19.90
C ILE A 206 -20.30 1.47 -18.62
N LEU A 207 -21.01 0.48 -18.08
CA LEU A 207 -20.69 -0.18 -16.83
C LEU A 207 -20.33 -1.66 -17.04
N PRO A 208 -19.47 -2.24 -16.18
CA PRO A 208 -19.27 -3.69 -16.14
C PRO A 208 -20.57 -4.44 -15.78
N PRO A 209 -20.81 -5.66 -16.31
CA PRO A 209 -22.06 -6.40 -16.08
C PRO A 209 -22.43 -6.61 -14.61
N ALA A 210 -21.42 -6.79 -13.74
CA ALA A 210 -21.64 -6.93 -12.31
C ALA A 210 -22.23 -5.65 -11.67
N ILE A 211 -21.78 -4.49 -12.12
CA ILE A 211 -22.27 -3.19 -11.63
C ILE A 211 -23.67 -2.92 -12.21
N ILE A 212 -23.90 -3.26 -13.49
CA ILE A 212 -25.23 -3.15 -14.11
C ILE A 212 -26.28 -3.92 -13.29
N MET A 213 -26.00 -5.17 -12.92
CA MET A 213 -26.92 -5.97 -12.10
C MET A 213 -27.18 -5.31 -10.75
N SER A 214 -26.15 -4.79 -10.08
CA SER A 214 -26.34 -4.10 -8.79
C SER A 214 -27.19 -2.84 -8.94
N VAL A 215 -26.92 -2.02 -9.96
CA VAL A 215 -27.67 -0.78 -10.25
C VAL A 215 -29.13 -1.11 -10.55
N LEU A 216 -29.39 -2.13 -11.36
CA LEU A 216 -30.75 -2.56 -11.71
C LEU A 216 -31.54 -3.03 -10.48
N VAL A 217 -30.92 -3.86 -9.63
CA VAL A 217 -31.55 -4.35 -8.40
C VAL A 217 -31.84 -3.18 -7.45
N THR A 218 -30.86 -2.30 -7.22
CA THR A 218 -31.08 -1.12 -6.35
C THR A 218 -32.11 -0.16 -6.94
N ALA A 219 -32.17 -0.03 -8.26
CA ALA A 219 -33.14 0.82 -8.93
C ALA A 219 -34.58 0.30 -8.78
N THR A 220 -34.80 -1.01 -8.56
CA THR A 220 -36.14 -1.54 -8.22
C THR A 220 -36.58 -1.23 -6.79
N THR A 221 -35.65 -0.94 -5.89
CA THR A 221 -35.91 -0.65 -4.47
C THR A 221 -35.61 0.79 -4.07
N THR A 222 -35.22 1.65 -5.02
CA THR A 222 -34.81 3.03 -4.72
C THR A 222 -36.00 3.86 -4.29
N SER A 223 -35.80 4.70 -3.28
CA SER A 223 -36.83 5.62 -2.76
C SER A 223 -36.76 7.01 -3.41
N GLY A 224 -36.08 7.14 -4.55
CA GLY A 224 -35.87 8.41 -5.25
C GLY A 224 -37.14 8.99 -5.89
N GLN A 225 -37.07 10.28 -6.26
CA GLN A 225 -38.16 11.03 -6.88
C GLN A 225 -37.76 11.55 -8.26
N THR A 226 -38.74 11.78 -9.15
CA THR A 226 -38.48 12.43 -10.44
C THR A 226 -38.05 13.88 -10.23
N LEU A 227 -36.96 14.29 -10.89
CA LEU A 227 -36.49 15.67 -10.85
C LEU A 227 -37.44 16.58 -11.64
N SER A 228 -37.51 17.86 -11.28
CA SER A 228 -38.17 18.86 -12.11
C SER A 228 -37.38 19.08 -13.40
N GLU A 229 -38.03 19.59 -14.45
CA GLU A 229 -37.36 19.86 -15.73
C GLU A 229 -36.21 20.87 -15.56
N ALA A 230 -36.37 21.88 -14.70
CA ALA A 230 -35.31 22.85 -14.42
C ALA A 230 -34.08 22.21 -13.75
N GLU A 231 -34.28 21.33 -12.76
CA GLU A 231 -33.20 20.61 -12.10
C GLU A 231 -32.50 19.64 -13.06
N TRP A 232 -33.29 18.93 -13.89
CA TRP A 232 -32.77 18.04 -14.91
C TRP A 232 -31.92 18.78 -15.95
N GLN A 233 -32.37 19.94 -16.44
CA GLN A 233 -31.59 20.78 -17.36
C GLN A 233 -30.26 21.24 -16.75
N THR A 234 -30.22 21.49 -15.43
CA THR A 234 -28.98 21.81 -14.72
C THR A 234 -28.01 20.63 -14.70
N VAL A 235 -28.50 19.42 -14.42
CA VAL A 235 -27.70 18.18 -14.48
C VAL A 235 -27.21 17.92 -15.91
N GLN A 236 -28.08 18.08 -16.92
CA GLN A 236 -27.73 17.87 -18.32
C GLN A 236 -26.62 18.82 -18.79
N ARG A 237 -26.72 20.12 -18.44
CA ARG A 237 -25.67 21.11 -18.73
C ARG A 237 -24.34 20.76 -18.07
N ALA A 238 -24.38 20.19 -16.85
CA ALA A 238 -23.18 19.73 -16.15
C ALA A 238 -22.53 18.52 -16.85
N CYS A 239 -23.34 17.56 -17.31
CA CYS A 239 -22.86 16.42 -18.10
C CYS A 239 -22.21 16.88 -19.43
N ASP A 240 -22.82 17.83 -20.13
CA ASP A 240 -22.27 18.38 -21.39
C ASP A 240 -20.98 19.16 -21.17
N LEU A 241 -20.84 19.83 -20.02
CA LEU A 241 -19.59 20.46 -19.60
C LEU A 241 -18.50 19.40 -19.33
N ALA A 242 -18.84 18.33 -18.60
CA ALA A 242 -17.90 17.26 -18.28
C ALA A 242 -17.34 16.59 -19.55
N ASP A 243 -18.17 16.37 -20.58
CA ASP A 243 -17.67 15.82 -21.84
C ASP A 243 -16.69 16.76 -22.54
N ARG A 244 -16.99 18.07 -22.57
CA ARG A 244 -16.10 19.06 -23.20
C ARG A 244 -14.74 19.10 -22.49
N LEU A 245 -14.74 18.99 -21.16
CA LEU A 245 -13.51 18.85 -20.37
C LEU A 245 -12.77 17.55 -20.67
N GLU A 246 -13.46 16.41 -20.77
CA GLU A 246 -12.86 15.11 -21.09
C GLU A 246 -12.29 15.06 -22.53
N GLU A 247 -12.96 15.72 -23.49
CA GLU A 247 -12.45 15.90 -24.85
C GLU A 247 -11.19 16.76 -24.87
N ALA A 248 -11.17 17.87 -24.14
CA ALA A 248 -10.01 18.74 -24.01
C ALA A 248 -8.84 18.00 -23.34
N ARG A 249 -9.11 17.27 -22.26
CA ARG A 249 -8.14 16.39 -21.57
C ARG A 249 -7.54 15.38 -22.54
N LYS A 250 -8.36 14.72 -23.35
CA LYS A 250 -7.91 13.74 -24.36
C LYS A 250 -7.02 14.41 -25.42
N LYS A 251 -7.37 15.59 -25.91
CA LYS A 251 -6.55 16.35 -26.87
C LYS A 251 -5.18 16.70 -26.27
N ILE A 252 -5.15 17.23 -25.04
CA ILE A 252 -3.92 17.55 -24.31
C ILE A 252 -3.06 16.29 -24.12
N PHE A 253 -3.66 15.19 -23.68
CA PHE A 253 -2.98 13.92 -23.48
C PHE A 253 -2.32 13.39 -24.77
N MET A 254 -3.06 13.40 -25.89
CA MET A 254 -2.52 12.96 -27.18
C MET A 254 -1.35 13.83 -27.65
N TYR A 255 -1.43 15.14 -27.45
CA TYR A 255 -0.35 16.06 -27.76
C TYR A 255 0.90 15.78 -26.91
N VAL A 256 0.75 15.70 -25.58
CA VAL A 256 1.85 15.43 -24.65
C VAL A 256 2.49 14.05 -24.94
N SER A 257 1.68 13.04 -25.24
CA SER A 257 2.16 11.70 -25.62
C SER A 257 3.02 11.73 -26.90
N SER A 258 2.61 12.52 -27.91
CA SER A 258 3.38 12.65 -29.16
C SER A 258 4.74 13.33 -28.98
N ARG A 259 4.87 14.20 -27.97
CA ARG A 259 6.11 14.93 -27.63
C ARG A 259 6.88 14.34 -26.46
N MET A 260 6.47 13.17 -25.97
CA MET A 260 7.05 12.58 -24.77
C MET A 260 8.52 12.18 -24.94
N ASN A 261 8.93 11.75 -26.14
CA ASN A 261 10.33 11.42 -26.43
C ASN A 261 11.28 12.63 -26.26
N ILE A 262 10.75 13.84 -26.31
CA ILE A 262 11.55 15.07 -26.17
C ILE A 262 11.50 15.59 -24.73
N LEU A 263 10.36 15.38 -24.08
CA LEU A 263 10.15 15.77 -22.68
C LEU A 263 10.85 14.84 -21.70
N ALA A 264 10.66 13.53 -21.87
CA ALA A 264 11.15 12.48 -20.98
C ALA A 264 11.59 11.25 -21.81
N PRO A 265 12.73 11.35 -22.52
CA PRO A 265 13.26 10.26 -23.35
C PRO A 265 13.57 9.01 -22.52
N ASN A 266 14.19 9.15 -21.34
CA ASN A 266 14.59 8.00 -20.54
C ASN A 266 13.37 7.29 -19.91
N LEU A 267 12.39 8.05 -19.43
CA LEU A 267 11.14 7.48 -18.91
C LEU A 267 10.36 6.74 -20.02
N SER A 268 10.30 7.32 -21.22
CA SER A 268 9.61 6.73 -22.38
C SER A 268 10.25 5.41 -22.83
N ALA A 269 11.58 5.33 -22.80
CA ALA A 269 12.31 4.11 -23.14
C ALA A 269 11.98 2.93 -22.21
N ILE A 270 11.57 3.18 -20.97
CA ILE A 270 11.25 2.11 -20.00
C ILE A 270 9.79 1.63 -20.11
N VAL A 271 8.82 2.55 -20.11
CA VAL A 271 7.37 2.20 -20.00
C VAL A 271 6.55 2.49 -21.26
N GLY A 272 7.17 3.10 -22.27
CA GLY A 272 6.49 3.62 -23.46
C GLY A 272 5.92 5.02 -23.26
N THR A 273 5.73 5.75 -24.36
CA THR A 273 5.29 7.15 -24.37
C THR A 273 3.90 7.35 -23.77
N THR A 274 2.97 6.43 -24.05
CA THR A 274 1.58 6.51 -23.56
C THR A 274 1.50 6.32 -22.04
N THR A 275 2.22 5.35 -21.50
CA THR A 275 2.29 5.12 -20.05
C THR A 275 3.04 6.25 -19.36
N ALA A 276 4.14 6.72 -19.94
CA ALA A 276 4.89 7.86 -19.44
C ALA A 276 4.02 9.13 -19.37
N ALA A 277 3.22 9.42 -20.40
CA ALA A 277 2.28 10.53 -20.39
C ALA A 277 1.25 10.41 -19.27
N LYS A 278 0.70 9.22 -19.03
CA LYS A 278 -0.26 8.98 -17.93
C LYS A 278 0.38 9.20 -16.55
N LEU A 279 1.60 8.71 -16.36
CA LEU A 279 2.36 8.92 -15.13
C LEU A 279 2.64 10.41 -14.91
N LEU A 280 3.01 11.13 -15.97
CA LEU A 280 3.35 12.54 -15.91
C LEU A 280 2.13 13.42 -15.66
N GLY A 281 0.96 13.06 -16.20
CA GLY A 281 -0.30 13.76 -15.94
C GLY A 281 -0.71 13.64 -14.48
N VAL A 282 -0.76 12.42 -13.95
CA VAL A 282 -1.18 12.20 -12.55
C VAL A 282 -0.14 12.72 -11.54
N ALA A 283 1.15 12.70 -11.88
CA ALA A 283 2.17 13.23 -10.98
C ALA A 283 2.31 14.76 -11.04
N GLY A 284 1.60 15.46 -11.92
CA GLY A 284 1.73 16.92 -12.09
C GLY A 284 3.07 17.34 -12.70
N GLY A 285 3.59 16.57 -13.65
CA GLY A 285 4.84 16.85 -14.34
C GLY A 285 6.04 16.04 -13.88
N LEU A 286 7.17 16.31 -14.51
CA LEU A 286 8.42 15.58 -14.28
C LEU A 286 9.01 15.85 -12.89
N GLY A 287 8.84 17.08 -12.41
CA GLY A 287 9.23 17.48 -11.06
C GLY A 287 8.45 16.73 -9.98
N GLY A 288 7.17 16.40 -10.24
CA GLY A 288 6.36 15.59 -9.33
C GLY A 288 6.89 14.16 -9.22
N ILE A 289 7.08 13.47 -10.35
CA ILE A 289 7.65 12.11 -10.36
C ILE A 289 9.03 12.07 -9.71
N ALA A 290 9.89 13.05 -9.98
CA ALA A 290 11.25 13.10 -9.44
C ALA A 290 11.28 13.17 -7.90
N LYS A 291 10.35 13.94 -7.31
CA LYS A 291 10.18 14.07 -5.84
C LYS A 291 9.50 12.85 -5.22
N MET A 292 8.65 12.15 -5.96
CA MET A 292 7.96 10.96 -5.45
C MET A 292 8.94 9.82 -5.14
N PRO A 293 8.71 9.07 -4.03
CA PRO A 293 9.46 7.85 -3.77
C PRO A 293 9.02 6.74 -4.73
N ALA A 294 9.94 5.81 -5.03
CA ALA A 294 9.69 4.69 -5.94
C ALA A 294 8.45 3.85 -5.59
N CYS A 295 8.10 3.76 -4.30
CA CYS A 295 6.94 3.00 -3.85
C CYS A 295 5.59 3.61 -4.27
N ASN A 296 5.54 4.93 -4.49
CA ASN A 296 4.32 5.61 -4.94
C ASN A 296 4.22 5.61 -6.46
N VAL A 297 5.35 5.71 -7.18
CA VAL A 297 5.39 5.78 -8.65
C VAL A 297 4.70 4.58 -9.30
N TYR A 298 4.92 3.35 -8.81
CA TYR A 298 4.28 2.17 -9.41
C TYR A 298 2.79 2.03 -9.08
N LEU A 299 2.31 2.75 -8.07
CA LEU A 299 0.93 2.81 -7.62
C LEU A 299 0.12 3.92 -8.32
N LEU A 300 0.78 4.81 -9.07
CA LEU A 300 0.09 5.87 -9.82
C LEU A 300 -0.94 5.26 -10.78
N GLY A 301 -2.16 5.81 -10.74
CA GLY A 301 -3.31 5.30 -11.50
C GLY A 301 -3.98 4.06 -10.90
N ALA A 302 -3.56 3.59 -9.71
CA ALA A 302 -4.26 2.49 -9.05
C ALA A 302 -5.60 2.98 -8.49
N GLN A 303 -6.69 2.58 -9.16
CA GLN A 303 -8.04 2.91 -8.70
C GLN A 303 -8.41 2.13 -7.42
N ARG A 304 -9.05 2.83 -6.48
CA ARG A 304 -9.71 2.20 -5.33
C ARG A 304 -10.91 1.42 -5.86
N LYS A 305 -10.78 0.12 -6.03
CA LYS A 305 -11.91 -0.73 -6.42
C LYS A 305 -12.82 -0.93 -5.21
N ILE A 306 -14.06 -0.50 -5.34
CA ILE A 306 -15.14 -0.88 -4.42
C ILE A 306 -15.30 -2.40 -4.55
N ALA A 307 -15.45 -3.10 -3.43
CA ALA A 307 -15.73 -4.53 -3.41
C ALA A 307 -17.18 -4.78 -3.85
N ALA A 308 -17.51 -4.39 -5.08
CA ALA A 308 -18.79 -4.68 -5.70
C ALA A 308 -18.80 -6.17 -6.11
N GLY A 309 -19.52 -7.00 -5.33
CA GLY A 309 -19.71 -8.43 -5.59
C GLY A 309 -18.97 -9.37 -4.65
N PHE A 310 -19.07 -10.68 -4.92
CA PHE A 310 -18.61 -11.77 -4.03
C PHE A 310 -17.11 -12.16 -4.17
N SER A 311 -16.32 -11.51 -5.02
CA SER A 311 -14.96 -11.97 -5.35
C SER A 311 -13.84 -11.07 -4.78
N SER A 312 -13.22 -11.51 -3.69
CA SER A 312 -11.98 -10.92 -3.15
C SER A 312 -10.73 -11.32 -3.95
N ALA A 313 -10.77 -12.47 -4.65
CA ALA A 313 -9.60 -13.05 -5.32
C ALA A 313 -9.26 -12.40 -6.67
N THR A 314 -10.26 -11.83 -7.36
CA THR A 314 -10.07 -11.26 -8.72
C THR A 314 -9.61 -9.79 -8.67
N GLN A 315 -9.79 -9.12 -7.53
CA GLN A 315 -9.33 -7.75 -7.36
C GLN A 315 -7.83 -7.72 -7.07
N ARG A 316 -7.04 -7.64 -8.14
CA ARG A 316 -5.60 -7.35 -8.04
C ARG A 316 -5.44 -5.94 -7.45
N ARG A 317 -4.96 -5.89 -6.20
CA ARG A 317 -4.59 -4.63 -5.53
C ARG A 317 -3.27 -4.12 -6.10
N HIS A 318 -3.04 -2.82 -6.00
CA HIS A 318 -1.78 -2.17 -6.40
C HIS A 318 -1.47 -2.24 -7.91
N THR A 319 -2.48 -2.33 -8.76
CA THR A 319 -2.32 -2.28 -10.22
C THR A 319 -2.56 -0.86 -10.74
N GLY A 320 -1.48 -0.13 -11.04
CA GLY A 320 -1.53 1.22 -11.62
C GLY A 320 -1.20 1.25 -13.12
N PHE A 321 -0.82 2.40 -13.65
CA PHE A 321 -0.43 2.55 -15.07
C PHE A 321 0.80 1.74 -15.43
N VAL A 322 1.80 1.69 -14.53
CA VAL A 322 3.00 0.87 -14.72
C VAL A 322 2.62 -0.59 -14.94
N TYR A 323 1.63 -1.11 -14.22
CA TYR A 323 1.16 -2.49 -14.40
C TYR A 323 0.59 -2.74 -15.79
N GLN A 324 -0.03 -1.73 -16.41
CA GLN A 324 -0.62 -1.82 -17.74
C GLN A 324 0.42 -1.71 -18.86
N SER A 325 1.68 -1.41 -18.54
CA SER A 325 2.74 -1.33 -19.55
C SER A 325 2.97 -2.68 -20.22
N GLU A 326 3.35 -2.62 -21.49
CA GLU A 326 3.58 -3.82 -22.30
C GLU A 326 4.62 -4.75 -21.67
N LEU A 327 5.72 -4.19 -21.15
CA LEU A 327 6.79 -4.91 -20.45
C LEU A 327 6.27 -5.82 -19.33
N ILE A 328 5.30 -5.33 -18.54
CA ILE A 328 4.72 -6.11 -17.43
C ILE A 328 3.67 -7.08 -17.93
N GLN A 329 2.89 -6.73 -18.95
CA GLN A 329 1.89 -7.64 -19.51
C GLN A 329 2.52 -8.85 -20.20
N GLN A 330 3.70 -8.69 -20.80
CA GLN A 330 4.48 -9.78 -21.38
C GLN A 330 5.10 -10.70 -20.32
N THR A 331 5.33 -10.21 -19.10
CA THR A 331 5.88 -11.01 -17.99
C THR A 331 4.86 -12.06 -17.50
N PRO A 332 5.29 -13.27 -17.09
CA PRO A 332 4.42 -14.27 -16.46
C PRO A 332 3.66 -13.70 -15.24
N PRO A 333 2.37 -14.06 -15.05
CA PRO A 333 1.49 -13.42 -14.07
C PRO A 333 1.98 -13.52 -12.62
N GLU A 334 2.74 -14.55 -12.28
CA GLU A 334 3.34 -14.77 -10.96
C GLU A 334 4.35 -13.68 -10.62
N TYR A 335 5.14 -13.22 -11.59
CA TYR A 335 6.23 -12.26 -11.36
C TYR A 335 5.83 -10.80 -11.61
N ARG A 336 4.67 -10.53 -12.23
CA ARG A 336 4.24 -9.16 -12.60
C ARG A 336 4.30 -8.18 -11.44
N MET A 337 3.86 -8.59 -10.24
CA MET A 337 3.87 -7.70 -9.06
C MET A 337 5.28 -7.39 -8.57
N LYS A 338 6.21 -8.34 -8.67
CA LYS A 338 7.62 -8.15 -8.31
C LYS A 338 8.31 -7.22 -9.32
N VAL A 339 8.09 -7.48 -10.61
CA VAL A 339 8.63 -6.67 -11.71
C VAL A 339 8.06 -5.24 -11.70
N GLN A 340 6.78 -5.04 -11.40
CA GLN A 340 6.17 -3.71 -11.28
C GLN A 340 6.87 -2.81 -10.27
N ARG A 341 7.29 -3.36 -9.13
CA ARG A 341 8.06 -2.60 -8.12
C ARG A 341 9.43 -2.19 -8.66
N THR A 342 10.12 -3.10 -9.35
CA THR A 342 11.41 -2.83 -10.00
C THR A 342 11.26 -1.75 -11.08
N VAL A 343 10.26 -1.87 -11.96
CA VAL A 343 9.98 -0.89 -13.02
C VAL A 343 9.70 0.48 -12.42
N GLY A 344 8.83 0.58 -11.41
CA GLY A 344 8.54 1.85 -10.76
C GLY A 344 9.78 2.52 -10.15
N ALA A 345 10.68 1.74 -9.54
CA ALA A 345 11.94 2.24 -9.02
C ALA A 345 12.86 2.77 -10.13
N LYS A 346 12.94 2.07 -11.27
CA LYS A 346 13.72 2.54 -12.43
C LYS A 346 13.09 3.74 -13.12
N CYS A 347 11.76 3.82 -13.18
CA CYS A 347 11.03 4.99 -13.67
C CYS A 347 11.33 6.24 -12.84
N ALA A 348 11.38 6.13 -11.51
CA ALA A 348 11.73 7.25 -10.64
C ALA A 348 13.16 7.76 -10.92
N LEU A 349 14.12 6.85 -11.16
CA LEU A 349 15.51 7.23 -11.52
C LEU A 349 15.57 7.87 -12.91
N ALA A 350 14.88 7.31 -13.90
CA ALA A 350 14.80 7.86 -15.24
C ALA A 350 14.16 9.26 -15.24
N ALA A 351 13.08 9.47 -14.50
CA ALA A 351 12.42 10.76 -14.37
C ALA A 351 13.33 11.82 -13.73
N ARG A 352 14.17 11.46 -12.75
CA ARG A 352 15.18 12.36 -12.17
C ARG A 352 16.26 12.73 -13.19
N MET A 353 16.73 11.76 -13.97
CA MET A 353 17.69 12.00 -15.05
C MET A 353 17.12 12.91 -16.14
N ASP A 354 15.86 12.69 -16.52
CA ASP A 354 15.14 13.52 -17.50
C ASP A 354 14.94 14.95 -16.96
N LEU A 355 14.75 15.14 -15.65
CA LEU A 355 14.60 16.45 -15.03
C LEU A 355 15.91 17.25 -15.05
N GLU A 356 17.04 16.59 -14.75
CA GLU A 356 18.38 17.17 -14.80
C GLU A 356 18.87 17.41 -16.23
N ARG A 357 18.30 16.72 -17.22
CA ARG A 357 18.55 16.89 -18.66
C ARG A 357 20.00 16.64 -19.10
N GLN A 358 20.78 15.90 -18.32
CA GLN A 358 22.18 15.59 -18.66
C GLN A 358 22.29 14.59 -19.83
N ARG A 359 21.37 13.62 -19.92
CA ARG A 359 21.32 12.61 -21.01
C ARG A 359 19.97 12.64 -21.70
N ARG A 360 19.90 13.31 -22.85
CA ARG A 360 18.64 13.47 -23.64
C ARG A 360 18.45 12.43 -24.74
N ASP A 361 19.45 11.58 -24.97
CA ASP A 361 19.43 10.61 -26.08
C ASP A 361 18.57 9.37 -25.78
N GLY A 362 18.05 9.23 -24.54
CA GLY A 362 17.30 8.04 -24.11
C GLY A 362 18.15 6.83 -23.74
N SER A 363 19.47 6.87 -24.02
CA SER A 363 20.42 5.78 -23.75
C SER A 363 20.41 5.29 -22.30
N TYR A 364 20.23 6.19 -21.32
CA TYR A 364 20.13 5.80 -19.92
C TYR A 364 18.84 5.02 -19.63
N GLY A 365 17.72 5.40 -20.26
CA GLY A 365 16.46 4.65 -20.21
C GLY A 365 16.60 3.25 -20.80
N GLU A 366 17.27 3.11 -21.93
CA GLU A 366 17.57 1.82 -22.57
C GLU A 366 18.44 0.93 -21.68
N GLU A 367 19.51 1.46 -21.08
CA GLU A 367 20.32 0.71 -20.11
C GLU A 367 19.51 0.22 -18.90
N LEU A 368 18.52 1.00 -18.45
CA LEU A 368 17.64 0.59 -17.35
C LEU A 368 16.62 -0.45 -17.82
N HIS A 369 16.13 -0.32 -19.05
CA HIS A 369 15.25 -1.30 -19.69
C HIS A 369 15.95 -2.67 -19.79
N ASP A 370 17.18 -2.72 -20.30
CA ASP A 370 18.00 -3.94 -20.38
C ASP A 370 18.22 -4.59 -19.01
N LYS A 371 18.41 -3.79 -17.96
CA LYS A 371 18.55 -4.28 -16.58
C LYS A 371 17.24 -4.90 -16.08
N ILE A 372 16.09 -4.35 -16.47
CA ILE A 372 14.78 -4.90 -16.13
C ILE A 372 14.55 -6.21 -16.88
N GLU A 373 14.85 -6.27 -18.17
CA GLU A 373 14.70 -7.47 -18.98
C GLU A 373 15.56 -8.63 -18.45
N LYS A 374 16.84 -8.39 -18.18
CA LYS A 374 17.73 -9.37 -17.52
C LYS A 374 17.22 -9.83 -16.15
N HIS A 375 16.52 -8.96 -15.43
CA HIS A 375 15.90 -9.32 -14.15
C HIS A 375 14.66 -10.20 -14.34
N ILE A 376 13.84 -9.91 -15.35
CA ILE A 376 12.69 -10.75 -15.74
C ILE A 376 13.17 -12.14 -16.15
N ASP A 377 14.20 -12.23 -16.99
CA ASP A 377 14.77 -13.51 -17.43
C ASP A 377 15.30 -14.34 -16.26
N ARG A 378 15.98 -13.69 -15.30
CA ARG A 378 16.46 -14.35 -14.09
C ARG A 378 15.32 -14.89 -13.22
N LEU A 379 14.20 -14.17 -13.14
CA LEU A 379 13.01 -14.62 -12.39
C LEU A 379 12.27 -15.74 -13.11
N ALA A 380 12.26 -15.72 -14.44
CA ALA A 380 11.65 -16.74 -15.27
C ALA A 380 12.48 -18.04 -15.30
N ALA A 381 13.80 -17.97 -15.08
CA ALA A 381 14.66 -19.12 -15.04
C ALA A 381 14.30 -20.05 -13.85
N PRO A 382 14.05 -21.35 -14.09
CA PRO A 382 13.75 -22.28 -13.02
C PRO A 382 14.96 -22.42 -12.07
N PRO A 383 14.72 -22.62 -10.76
CA PRO A 383 15.82 -22.87 -9.83
C PRO A 383 16.56 -24.14 -10.24
N PRO A 384 17.88 -24.20 -10.05
CA PRO A 384 18.64 -25.42 -10.32
C PRO A 384 18.05 -26.58 -9.50
N SER A 385 17.96 -27.76 -10.12
CA SER A 385 17.40 -28.94 -9.46
C SER A 385 18.18 -29.22 -8.16
N LYS A 386 17.46 -29.37 -7.05
CA LYS A 386 18.08 -29.74 -5.77
C LYS A 386 18.74 -31.10 -5.92
N ILE A 387 20.06 -31.16 -5.73
CA ILE A 387 20.77 -32.44 -5.66
C ILE A 387 20.24 -33.17 -4.43
N VAL A 388 19.83 -34.44 -4.59
CA VAL A 388 19.40 -35.27 -3.48
C VAL A 388 20.60 -35.49 -2.57
N LYS A 389 20.64 -34.77 -1.45
CA LYS A 389 21.68 -34.98 -0.44
C LYS A 389 21.51 -36.38 0.13
N ALA A 390 22.52 -37.24 -0.09
CA ALA A 390 22.54 -38.57 0.49
C ALA A 390 22.33 -38.48 2.00
N LEU A 391 21.53 -39.39 2.54
CA LEU A 391 21.33 -39.50 3.98
C LEU A 391 22.71 -39.67 4.64
N PRO A 392 22.92 -39.06 5.83
CA PRO A 392 24.11 -39.36 6.62
C PRO A 392 24.21 -40.87 6.81
N ILE A 393 25.43 -41.40 6.72
CA ILE A 393 25.70 -42.83 6.95
C ILE A 393 25.12 -43.20 8.32
N PRO A 394 24.26 -44.24 8.40
CA PRO A 394 23.76 -44.74 9.68
C PRO A 394 24.95 -45.20 10.53
N ASN A 395 25.36 -44.35 11.47
CA ASN A 395 26.40 -44.65 12.43
C ASN A 395 25.82 -44.40 13.82
N ASP A 396 25.70 -45.48 14.60
CA ASP A 396 25.30 -45.45 16.01
C ASP A 396 26.46 -44.95 16.90
N GLY A 397 27.07 -43.84 16.48
CA GLY A 397 28.14 -43.19 17.23
C GLY A 397 27.72 -42.91 18.67
N PRO A 398 28.69 -42.71 19.58
CA PRO A 398 28.43 -42.63 21.01
C PRO A 398 27.36 -41.58 21.34
N LYS A 399 26.34 -42.01 22.12
CA LYS A 399 25.19 -41.17 22.48
C LYS A 399 25.65 -39.90 23.21
N LYS A 400 25.28 -38.73 22.68
CA LYS A 400 25.56 -37.43 23.33
C LYS A 400 24.77 -37.31 24.64
N ARG A 401 25.44 -37.46 25.79
CA ARG A 401 24.86 -37.23 27.14
C ARG A 401 25.00 -35.76 27.52
N ARG A 402 24.00 -34.94 27.17
CA ARG A 402 23.95 -33.52 27.58
C ARG A 402 23.09 -33.35 28.84
N GLY A 403 23.66 -32.67 29.84
CA GLY A 403 22.98 -32.17 31.03
C GLY A 403 22.52 -30.70 30.89
N GLY A 404 21.94 -30.15 31.95
CA GLY A 404 21.57 -28.73 32.04
C GLY A 404 20.07 -28.43 31.85
N LYS A 405 19.64 -27.26 32.35
CA LYS A 405 18.22 -26.84 32.39
C LYS A 405 17.57 -26.80 31.01
N ARG A 406 18.27 -26.29 29.99
CA ARG A 406 17.77 -26.22 28.60
C ARG A 406 17.65 -27.60 27.97
N ALA A 407 18.65 -28.46 28.13
CA ALA A 407 18.63 -29.83 27.62
C ALA A 407 17.57 -30.69 28.30
N ARG A 408 17.39 -30.54 29.62
CA ARG A 408 16.32 -31.19 30.39
C ARG A 408 14.94 -30.74 29.91
N LYS A 409 14.71 -29.43 29.73
CA LYS A 409 13.45 -28.88 29.21
C LYS A 409 13.14 -29.35 27.78
N ALA A 410 14.15 -29.48 26.92
CA ALA A 410 13.98 -30.03 25.57
C ALA A 410 13.62 -31.53 25.61
N LYS A 411 14.31 -32.32 26.45
CA LYS A 411 13.99 -33.74 26.66
C LYS A 411 12.59 -33.92 27.23
N GLU A 412 12.19 -33.11 28.21
CA GLU A 412 10.85 -33.11 28.81
C GLU A 412 9.76 -32.82 27.77
N ALA A 413 10.01 -31.96 26.77
CA ALA A 413 9.02 -31.64 25.73
C ALA A 413 8.73 -32.82 24.77
N TYR A 414 9.68 -33.73 24.57
CA TYR A 414 9.52 -34.92 23.70
C TYR A 414 9.33 -36.22 24.48
N ALA A 415 9.60 -36.23 25.79
CA ALA A 415 9.44 -37.40 26.62
C ALA A 415 7.96 -37.74 26.81
N GLN A 416 7.66 -39.03 26.95
CA GLN A 416 6.32 -39.46 27.35
C GLN A 416 6.01 -38.92 28.75
N THR A 417 4.89 -38.19 28.87
CA THR A 417 4.37 -37.72 30.16
C THR A 417 4.04 -38.89 31.07
N GLU A 418 4.09 -38.69 32.39
CA GLU A 418 3.74 -39.74 33.37
C GLU A 418 2.32 -40.29 33.17
N LEU A 419 1.35 -39.43 32.81
CA LEU A 419 -0.01 -39.85 32.47
C LEU A 419 -0.02 -40.82 31.28
N ARG A 420 0.73 -40.53 30.22
CA ARG A 420 0.86 -41.43 29.06
C ARG A 420 1.61 -42.73 29.40
N LYS A 421 2.55 -42.71 30.35
CA LYS A 421 3.19 -43.93 30.85
C LYS A 421 2.21 -44.80 31.64
N LEU A 422 1.31 -44.20 32.41
CA LEU A 422 0.22 -44.91 33.10
C LEU A 422 -0.82 -45.46 32.12
N GLN A 423 -1.13 -44.71 31.06
CA GLN A 423 -1.98 -45.21 29.97
C GLN A 423 -1.41 -46.47 29.32
N ASN A 424 -0.09 -46.51 29.12
CA ASN A 424 0.59 -47.65 28.49
C ASN A 424 0.75 -48.85 29.45
N ARG A 425 0.35 -48.74 30.73
CA ARG A 425 0.35 -49.86 31.68
C ARG A 425 -1.05 -50.47 31.70
N MET A 426 -1.11 -51.79 31.55
CA MET A 426 -2.35 -52.57 31.55
C MET A 426 -2.40 -53.41 32.83
N ALA A 427 -3.53 -53.42 33.52
CA ALA A 427 -3.75 -54.34 34.64
C ALA A 427 -3.95 -55.75 34.08
N PHE A 428 -3.15 -56.70 34.55
CA PHE A 428 -3.29 -58.08 34.11
C PHE A 428 -4.54 -58.70 34.76
N GLY A 429 -5.46 -59.22 33.93
CA GLY A 429 -6.67 -59.91 34.39
C GLY A 429 -7.86 -59.01 34.68
N GLU A 430 -7.75 -57.69 34.48
CA GLU A 430 -8.87 -56.73 34.60
C GLU A 430 -9.20 -56.14 33.22
N ALA A 431 -10.49 -55.92 32.94
CA ALA A 431 -10.91 -55.26 31.71
C ALA A 431 -10.53 -53.76 31.77
N GLU A 432 -9.99 -53.23 30.68
CA GLU A 432 -9.59 -51.83 30.63
C GLU A 432 -10.80 -50.90 30.53
N GLU A 433 -10.69 -49.74 31.16
CA GLU A 433 -11.64 -48.65 30.92
C GLU A 433 -11.33 -48.02 29.57
N GLU A 434 -12.30 -48.05 28.65
CA GLU A 434 -12.16 -47.47 27.31
C GLU A 434 -12.95 -46.18 27.20
N ILE A 435 -12.35 -45.15 26.61
CA ILE A 435 -13.08 -43.95 26.20
C ILE A 435 -13.25 -44.01 24.68
N GLY A 436 -14.51 -43.95 24.23
CA GLY A 436 -14.85 -43.76 22.84
C GLY A 436 -14.72 -42.29 22.45
N ALA A 437 -14.00 -42.02 21.37
CA ALA A 437 -14.03 -40.73 20.69
C ALA A 437 -14.12 -41.01 19.19
N PHE A 438 -15.19 -40.55 18.55
CA PHE A 438 -15.58 -41.01 17.21
C PHE A 438 -15.82 -42.53 17.18
N ASP A 439 -15.48 -43.20 16.07
CA ASP A 439 -15.66 -44.64 15.80
C ASP A 439 -14.47 -45.51 16.26
N GLN A 440 -13.62 -44.99 17.15
CA GLN A 440 -12.49 -45.72 17.73
C GLN A 440 -12.55 -45.66 19.25
N THR A 441 -12.30 -46.80 19.88
CA THR A 441 -12.12 -46.89 21.33
C THR A 441 -10.65 -46.77 21.69
N LYS A 442 -10.36 -46.07 22.78
CA LYS A 442 -9.01 -45.93 23.32
C LYS A 442 -8.98 -46.35 24.78
N GLY A 443 -8.21 -47.38 25.08
CA GLY A 443 -7.96 -47.84 26.44
C GLY A 443 -7.24 -46.79 27.28
N LEU A 444 -7.70 -46.63 28.53
CA LEU A 444 -7.07 -45.75 29.52
C LEU A 444 -6.00 -46.47 30.32
N GLY A 445 -5.87 -47.80 30.18
CA GLY A 445 -4.97 -48.63 30.98
C GLY A 445 -5.16 -48.34 32.47
N MET A 446 -4.05 -48.08 33.16
CA MET A 446 -4.04 -47.79 34.60
C MET A 446 -4.45 -46.36 35.00
N ILE A 447 -4.92 -45.50 34.08
CA ILE A 447 -5.38 -44.14 34.44
C ILE A 447 -6.68 -44.17 35.26
N GLY A 448 -7.58 -45.13 34.99
CA GLY A 448 -8.90 -45.24 35.63
C GLY A 448 -8.92 -46.02 36.96
N SER A 449 -7.93 -46.90 37.17
CA SER A 449 -7.83 -47.73 38.38
C SER A 449 -7.11 -46.98 39.50
N GLY A 450 -7.86 -46.14 40.23
CA GLY A 450 -7.43 -45.51 41.48
C GLY A 450 -7.94 -44.09 41.66
N LYS A 451 -8.10 -43.67 42.92
CA LYS A 451 -8.52 -42.34 43.38
C LYS A 451 -7.45 -41.27 43.09
N VAL A 452 -7.04 -41.15 41.83
CA VAL A 452 -6.10 -40.15 41.35
C VAL A 452 -6.94 -38.94 41.00
N ARG A 453 -6.86 -37.87 41.80
CA ARG A 453 -7.27 -36.54 41.34
C ARG A 453 -6.56 -36.33 40.00
N ALA A 454 -7.30 -36.42 38.89
CA ALA A 454 -6.76 -36.31 37.55
C ALA A 454 -5.77 -35.15 37.53
N GLY A 455 -4.47 -35.48 37.51
CA GLY A 455 -3.43 -34.48 37.60
C GLY A 455 -3.62 -33.59 36.39
N VAL A 456 -4.03 -32.34 36.63
CA VAL A 456 -4.20 -31.30 35.60
C VAL A 456 -3.08 -31.48 34.59
N GLY A 457 -3.43 -31.81 33.34
CA GLY A 457 -2.46 -32.19 32.32
C GLY A 457 -1.26 -31.24 32.35
N GLU A 458 -0.05 -31.79 32.45
CA GLU A 458 1.13 -30.98 32.76
C GLU A 458 1.21 -29.75 31.86
N ALA A 459 1.26 -28.54 32.45
CA ALA A 459 1.31 -27.28 31.70
C ALA A 459 2.48 -27.23 30.68
N LYS A 460 3.48 -28.08 30.88
CA LYS A 460 4.67 -28.27 30.03
C LYS A 460 4.37 -29.02 28.73
N SER A 461 3.35 -29.89 28.71
CA SER A 461 2.91 -30.70 27.56
C SER A 461 1.90 -29.97 26.66
N ARG A 462 1.48 -28.75 27.04
CA ARG A 462 0.57 -27.94 26.21
C ARG A 462 1.22 -27.61 24.88
N ALA A 463 0.51 -27.90 23.79
CA ALA A 463 0.94 -27.57 22.43
C ALA A 463 1.21 -26.06 22.32
N LYS A 464 2.38 -25.70 21.78
CA LYS A 464 2.79 -24.31 21.56
C LYS A 464 2.75 -24.01 20.08
N LEU A 465 2.36 -22.78 19.75
CA LEU A 465 2.46 -22.28 18.37
C LEU A 465 3.92 -22.15 17.96
N SER A 466 4.22 -22.44 16.70
CA SER A 466 5.53 -22.17 16.10
C SER A 466 5.84 -20.66 16.15
N LYS A 467 7.12 -20.29 16.07
CA LYS A 467 7.53 -18.87 16.06
C LYS A 467 6.80 -18.09 14.96
N ALA A 468 6.70 -18.67 13.75
CA ALA A 468 6.00 -18.08 12.63
C ALA A 468 4.49 -17.87 12.92
N ASN A 469 3.81 -18.88 13.45
CA ASN A 469 2.40 -18.75 13.80
C ASN A 469 2.17 -17.76 14.92
N LYS A 470 3.06 -17.71 15.92
CA LYS A 470 2.96 -16.77 17.04
C LYS A 470 3.12 -15.31 16.57
N LEU A 471 4.07 -15.07 15.65
CA LEU A 471 4.25 -13.75 15.03
C LEU A 471 3.05 -13.37 14.16
N ARG A 472 2.52 -14.32 13.38
CA ARG A 472 1.34 -14.11 12.55
C ARG A 472 0.11 -13.77 13.38
N THR A 473 -0.16 -14.53 14.45
CA THR A 473 -1.28 -14.24 15.36
C THR A 473 -1.11 -12.90 16.05
N ALA A 474 0.11 -12.56 16.50
CA ALA A 474 0.37 -11.27 17.13
C ALA A 474 0.16 -10.10 16.17
N ALA A 475 0.56 -10.24 14.89
CA ALA A 475 0.32 -9.24 13.86
C ALA A 475 -1.18 -9.04 13.60
N LEU A 476 -1.95 -10.12 13.49
CA LEU A 476 -3.40 -10.07 13.32
C LEU A 476 -4.10 -9.42 14.52
N THR A 477 -3.68 -9.74 15.75
CA THR A 477 -4.24 -9.12 16.96
C THR A 477 -3.95 -7.62 17.02
N ARG A 478 -2.75 -7.18 16.63
CA ARG A 478 -2.43 -5.74 16.55
C ARG A 478 -3.29 -5.02 15.50
N ALA A 479 -3.50 -5.64 14.34
CA ALA A 479 -4.36 -5.07 13.31
C ALA A 479 -5.84 -5.01 13.77
N GLY A 480 -6.33 -6.04 14.47
CA GLY A 480 -7.71 -6.08 14.98
C GLY A 480 -8.00 -5.08 16.11
N GLN A 481 -6.99 -4.65 16.87
CA GLN A 481 -7.14 -3.61 17.90
C GLN A 481 -7.22 -2.18 17.33
N SER A 482 -6.84 -1.99 16.06
CA SER A 482 -6.98 -0.72 15.33
C SER A 482 -8.37 -0.56 14.69
N GLY A 483 -9.27 -1.53 14.88
CA GLY A 483 -10.53 -1.67 14.16
C GLY A 483 -11.73 -0.98 14.81
N THR A 484 -11.61 0.29 15.19
CA THR A 484 -12.81 1.15 15.21
C THR A 484 -12.98 1.70 13.80
N GLN A 485 -14.14 1.44 13.24
CA GLN A 485 -14.48 1.41 11.81
C GLN A 485 -14.62 2.81 11.17
N THR A 486 -13.75 3.75 11.54
CA THR A 486 -13.70 5.09 10.96
C THR A 486 -12.34 5.29 10.31
N GLN A 487 -12.36 5.80 9.08
CA GLN A 487 -11.20 6.22 8.28
C GLN A 487 -10.14 6.90 9.16
N MET A 488 -9.10 6.19 9.56
CA MET A 488 -7.98 6.76 10.30
C MET A 488 -6.70 6.52 9.50
N SER A 489 -6.06 7.64 9.17
CA SER A 489 -4.80 7.72 8.42
C SER A 489 -3.70 6.88 9.06
N GLY A 490 -2.85 6.26 8.24
CA GLY A 490 -1.75 5.39 8.68
C GLY A 490 -0.65 6.06 9.51
N THR A 491 -0.79 7.36 9.81
CA THR A 491 0.05 8.16 10.71
C THR A 491 -0.59 8.40 12.08
N ALA A 492 -1.82 7.93 12.32
CA ALA A 492 -2.46 8.04 13.62
C ALA A 492 -1.83 7.05 14.61
N THR A 493 -0.94 7.56 15.44
CA THR A 493 -0.40 6.85 16.61
C THR A 493 -1.56 6.41 17.52
N SER A 494 -1.40 5.24 18.16
CA SER A 494 -2.40 4.60 19.03
C SER A 494 -2.76 5.43 20.27
N LEU A 495 -3.53 6.50 20.10
CA LEU A 495 -4.09 7.30 21.18
C LEU A 495 -5.45 6.71 21.57
N THR A 496 -5.48 5.96 22.67
CA THR A 496 -6.73 5.61 23.34
C THR A 496 -7.12 6.78 24.25
N VAL A 497 -8.12 7.56 23.85
CA VAL A 497 -8.71 8.60 24.71
C VAL A 497 -9.69 7.91 25.65
N THR A 498 -9.42 7.90 26.96
CA THR A 498 -10.40 7.50 27.97
C THR A 498 -10.88 8.72 28.76
N PRO A 499 -12.16 8.83 29.15
CA PRO A 499 -12.73 10.07 29.69
C PRO A 499 -12.17 10.51 31.05
N ILE A 500 -11.36 9.69 31.71
CA ILE A 500 -11.01 9.86 33.14
C ILE A 500 -9.51 10.12 33.35
N GLN A 501 -8.65 9.74 32.42
CA GLN A 501 -7.20 9.95 32.50
C GLN A 501 -6.71 10.26 31.09
N GLY A 502 -6.06 11.41 30.92
CA GLY A 502 -5.68 12.01 29.63
C GLY A 502 -4.72 11.17 28.76
N PHE A 503 -4.14 11.83 27.75
CA PHE A 503 -3.38 11.19 26.67
C PHE A 503 -2.28 10.24 27.15
N GLU A 504 -2.41 8.94 26.87
CA GLU A 504 -1.36 7.95 27.14
C GLU A 504 -0.83 7.34 25.83
N LEU A 505 0.48 7.49 25.59
CA LEU A 505 1.22 6.97 24.43
C LEU A 505 1.58 5.47 24.55
N THR A 506 1.14 4.78 25.61
CA THR A 506 1.53 3.38 25.85
C THR A 506 0.36 2.43 25.65
N ASN A 507 0.60 1.36 24.87
CA ASN A 507 -0.38 0.31 24.64
C ASN A 507 -0.69 -0.43 25.96
N ARG A 508 -1.76 -0.01 26.64
CA ARG A 508 -2.23 -0.56 27.93
C ARG A 508 -2.44 -2.07 27.88
N ALA A 509 -2.81 -2.62 26.71
CA ALA A 509 -2.95 -4.08 26.53
C ALA A 509 -1.61 -4.80 26.57
N ALA A 510 -0.55 -4.22 26.00
CA ALA A 510 0.81 -4.78 26.07
C ALA A 510 1.42 -4.66 27.48
N ALA A 511 1.16 -3.54 28.19
CA ALA A 511 1.55 -3.38 29.58
C ALA A 511 0.79 -4.35 30.50
N ALA A 512 -0.52 -4.48 30.33
CA ALA A 512 -1.35 -5.44 31.06
C ALA A 512 -0.93 -6.89 30.78
N GLN A 513 -0.54 -7.24 29.55
CA GLN A 513 0.02 -8.54 29.23
C GLN A 513 1.37 -8.77 29.91
N ARG A 514 2.28 -7.79 29.95
CA ARG A 514 3.54 -7.89 30.70
C ARG A 514 3.30 -8.08 32.20
N VAL A 515 2.38 -7.32 32.78
CA VAL A 515 2.01 -7.43 34.19
C VAL A 515 1.36 -8.78 34.47
N LYS A 516 0.49 -9.26 33.58
CA LYS A 516 -0.12 -10.59 33.69
C LYS A 516 0.92 -11.70 33.57
N GLU A 517 1.85 -11.62 32.62
CA GLU A 517 2.96 -12.56 32.51
C GLU A 517 3.91 -12.51 33.71
N ALA A 518 4.14 -11.33 34.30
CA ALA A 518 4.93 -11.16 35.51
C ALA A 518 4.23 -11.78 36.72
N ASN A 519 2.92 -11.55 36.86
CA ASN A 519 2.09 -12.16 37.90
C ASN A 519 2.01 -13.68 37.72
N GLU A 520 1.78 -14.18 36.50
CA GLU A 520 1.78 -15.62 36.23
C GLU A 520 3.15 -16.26 36.53
N ARG A 521 4.26 -15.57 36.25
CA ARG A 521 5.61 -16.01 36.66
C ARG A 521 5.77 -16.04 38.18
N TRP A 522 5.22 -15.05 38.89
CA TRP A 522 5.26 -14.95 40.35
C TRP A 522 4.44 -16.06 41.02
N PHE A 523 3.22 -16.33 40.52
CA PHE A 523 2.33 -17.35 41.08
C PHE A 523 2.61 -18.78 40.61
N ALA A 524 3.31 -18.99 39.50
CA ALA A 524 3.71 -20.33 39.04
C ALA A 524 4.86 -20.96 39.85
N GLY A 525 5.56 -20.18 40.67
CA GLY A 525 6.69 -20.64 41.49
C GLY A 525 6.38 -20.96 42.96
N GLY A 526 5.17 -20.63 43.44
CA GLY A 526 4.80 -20.77 44.85
C GLY A 526 4.08 -22.06 45.16
N THR A 527 4.72 -22.98 45.88
CA THR A 527 4.03 -24.01 46.67
C THR A 527 3.33 -23.32 47.85
N PHE A 528 2.11 -22.81 47.64
CA PHE A 528 1.29 -22.32 48.74
C PHE A 528 0.59 -23.52 49.41
N SER A 529 1.06 -23.85 50.61
CA SER A 529 0.38 -24.75 51.53
C SER A 529 -0.92 -24.06 51.98
N PHE A 530 -2.07 -24.56 51.54
CA PHE A 530 -3.35 -24.19 52.16
C PHE A 530 -3.39 -24.76 53.58
N VAL A 531 -3.23 -23.90 54.58
CA VAL A 531 -3.55 -24.24 55.97
C VAL A 531 -5.07 -24.23 56.09
N GLY A 532 -5.65 -25.41 56.31
CA GLY A 532 -7.09 -25.57 56.52
C GLY A 532 -7.56 -24.85 57.77
N GLN A 533 -8.57 -24.01 57.60
CA GLN A 533 -9.34 -23.40 58.69
C GLN A 533 -10.06 -24.52 59.45
N LYS A 534 -9.57 -24.88 60.65
CA LYS A 534 -10.30 -25.73 61.59
C LYS A 534 -11.30 -24.85 62.33
N GLY A 535 -12.57 -25.22 62.27
CA GLY A 535 -13.62 -24.63 63.09
C GLY A 535 -13.43 -24.96 64.58
N ALA A 536 -13.55 -23.94 65.41
CA ALA A 536 -14.57 -23.79 66.44
C ALA A 536 -14.68 -22.28 66.73
#